data_AF-A0A1V4PMH7-F1
#
_entry.id   AF-A0A1V4PMH7-F1
#
_cell.length_a   1.000
_cell.length_b   1.000
_cell.length_c   1.000
_cell.angle_alpha   90.00
_cell.angle_beta   90.00
_cell.angle_gamma   90.00
#
_symmetry.space_group_name_H-M   'P 1'
#
loop_
_entity.id
_entity.type
_entity.pdbx_description
1 polymer ?
#
loop_
_entity_poly.entity_id
_entity_poly.type
_entity_poly.pdbx_seq_one_letter_code
_entity_poly.pdbx_strand_id
1 'polypeptide(L)' 'MDVVVNGPARDLVGVDSDFRDQVSELYDTGSLSLAACADTIAARRVGPADLHTAARVVPAAVLRLAQRQWAGRANLCP' A
#
# COMPACT_ATOMS: atom_id res chain seq x y z
N MET A 1 -0.03 0.44 11.56
CA MET A 1 1.19 0.34 10.72
C MET A 1 0.84 0.89 9.35
N ASP A 2 1.74 1.64 8.71
CA ASP A 2 1.55 2.09 7.33
C ASP A 2 2.44 1.22 6.42
N VAL A 3 1.84 0.50 5.48
CA VAL A 3 2.56 -0.27 4.45
C VAL A 3 2.47 0.51 3.15
N VAL A 4 3.64 0.90 2.65
CA VAL A 4 3.75 1.62 1.39
C VAL A 4 4.28 0.66 0.34
N VAL A 5 3.44 0.34 -0.63
CA VAL A 5 3.75 -0.58 -1.72
C VAL A 5 4.24 0.22 -2.93
N ASN A 6 5.47 -0.07 -3.34
CA ASN A 6 6.09 0.53 -4.52
C ASN A 6 6.68 -0.59 -5.41
N GLY A 7 6.58 -0.44 -6.73
CA GLY A 7 7.16 -1.39 -7.68
C GLY A 7 6.44 -2.76 -7.73
N PRO A 8 7.17 -3.90 -7.74
CA PRO A 8 6.62 -5.23 -8.03
C PRO A 8 5.72 -5.81 -6.93
N ALA A 9 5.67 -5.20 -5.74
CA ALA A 9 4.84 -5.64 -4.63
C ALA A 9 3.31 -5.44 -4.84
N ARG A 10 2.88 -5.29 -6.11
CA ARG A 10 1.47 -5.27 -6.56
C ARG A 10 0.70 -6.49 -6.07
N ASP A 11 1.34 -7.65 -6.03
CA ASP A 11 0.67 -8.90 -5.70
C ASP A 11 0.14 -8.89 -4.26
N LEU A 12 0.63 -7.99 -3.41
CA LEU A 12 0.13 -7.77 -2.04
C LEU A 12 -1.13 -6.90 -1.98
N VAL A 13 -1.31 -5.98 -2.93
CA VAL A 13 -2.42 -4.99 -2.97
C VAL A 13 -3.51 -5.35 -3.97
N GLY A 14 -3.32 -6.40 -4.78
CA GLY A 14 -4.33 -6.86 -5.73
C GLY A 14 -5.55 -7.46 -5.05
N VAL A 15 -6.72 -7.33 -5.67
CA VAL A 15 -7.95 -8.01 -5.24
C VAL A 15 -7.82 -9.55 -5.26
N ASP A 16 -6.91 -10.06 -6.08
CA ASP A 16 -6.60 -11.49 -6.21
C ASP A 16 -5.31 -11.89 -5.45
N SER A 17 -4.86 -11.07 -4.51
CA SER A 17 -3.70 -11.36 -3.66
C SER A 17 -3.94 -12.60 -2.79
N ASP A 18 -2.94 -13.50 -2.72
CA ASP A 18 -2.92 -14.61 -1.76
C ASP A 18 -2.97 -14.11 -0.30
N PHE A 19 -2.64 -12.83 -0.06
CA PHE A 19 -2.61 -12.18 1.25
C PHE A 19 -3.87 -11.35 1.54
N ARG A 20 -4.89 -11.38 0.66
CA ARG A 20 -6.10 -10.56 0.77
C ARG A 20 -6.78 -10.66 2.13
N ASP A 21 -6.96 -11.87 2.64
CA ASP A 21 -7.71 -12.09 3.89
C ASP A 21 -6.94 -11.54 5.10
N GLN A 22 -5.62 -11.72 5.13
CA GLN A 22 -4.76 -11.17 6.18
C GLN A 22 -4.71 -9.64 6.12
N VAL A 23 -4.65 -9.08 4.91
CA VAL A 23 -4.73 -7.63 4.70
C VAL A 23 -6.08 -7.08 5.18
N SER A 24 -7.18 -7.79 4.90
CA SER A 24 -8.53 -7.42 5.36
C SER A 24 -8.62 -7.43 6.88
N GLU A 25 -8.18 -8.51 7.54
CA GLU A 25 -8.19 -8.64 8.99
C GLU A 25 -7.38 -7.51 9.68
N LEU A 26 -6.19 -7.23 9.17
CA LEU A 26 -5.34 -6.17 9.70
C LEU A 26 -5.91 -4.76 9.44
N TYR A 27 -6.64 -4.59 8.34
CA TYR A 27 -7.35 -3.34 8.04
C TYR A 27 -8.55 -3.13 8.95
N ASP A 28 -9.38 -4.17 9.13
CA ASP A 28 -10.60 -4.13 9.95
C ASP A 28 -10.28 -3.89 11.44
N THR A 29 -9.14 -4.39 11.91
CA THR A 29 -8.62 -4.10 13.27
C THR A 29 -7.99 -2.69 13.40
N GLY A 30 -7.90 -1.92 12.32
CA GLY A 30 -7.25 -0.61 12.28
C GLY A 30 -5.71 -0.66 12.41
N SER A 31 -5.15 -1.87 12.38
CA SER A 31 -3.72 -2.12 12.57
C SER A 31 -2.89 -1.82 11.33
N LEU A 32 -3.53 -1.73 10.16
CA LEU A 32 -2.89 -1.57 8.85
C LEU A 32 -3.56 -0.49 8.01
N SER A 33 -2.73 0.30 7.34
CA SER A 33 -3.11 1.24 6.29
C SER A 33 -2.19 0.97 5.09
N LEU A 34 -2.79 0.69 3.93
CA LEU A 34 -2.07 0.40 2.69
C LEU A 34 -2.08 1.61 1.75
N ALA A 35 -0.90 1.95 1.25
CA ALA A 35 -0.74 2.98 0.23
C ALA A 35 -0.01 2.41 -0.99
N ALA A 36 -0.55 2.64 -2.18
CA ALA A 36 0.05 2.26 -3.45
C ALA A 36 0.48 3.50 -4.24
N CYS A 37 1.65 3.44 -4.88
CA CYS A 37 2.17 4.56 -5.68
C CYS A 37 1.39 4.75 -6.99
N ALA A 38 0.87 5.97 -7.24
CA ALA A 38 0.13 6.30 -8.45
C ALA A 38 0.92 6.00 -9.73
N ASP A 39 2.22 6.31 -9.75
CA ASP A 39 3.08 6.04 -10.92
C ASP A 39 3.20 4.53 -11.21
N THR A 40 3.24 3.70 -10.17
CA THR A 40 3.29 2.24 -10.33
C THR A 40 1.96 1.69 -10.83
N ILE A 41 0.84 2.22 -10.33
CA ILE A 41 -0.51 1.85 -10.77
C ILE A 41 -0.71 2.23 -12.25
N ALA A 42 -0.34 3.47 -12.63
CA ALA A 42 -0.46 3.98 -13.99
C ALA A 42 0.44 3.21 -14.97
N ALA A 43 1.71 2.96 -14.62
CA ALA A 43 2.65 2.22 -15.46
C ALA A 43 2.18 0.79 -15.78
N ARG A 44 1.35 0.19 -14.92
CA ARG A 44 0.84 -1.18 -15.07
C ARG A 44 -0.59 -1.25 -15.58
N ARG A 45 -1.22 -0.12 -15.94
CA ARG A 45 -2.61 -0.03 -16.42
C ARG A 45 -3.63 -0.64 -15.46
N VAL A 46 -3.38 -0.52 -14.17
CA VAL A 46 -4.24 -1.04 -13.11
C VAL A 46 -5.19 0.07 -12.68
N GLY A 47 -6.47 -0.26 -12.51
CA GLY A 47 -7.48 0.66 -12.01
C GLY A 47 -7.74 0.50 -10.51
N PRO A 48 -8.45 1.45 -9.87
CA PRO A 48 -8.86 1.30 -8.48
C PRO A 48 -9.68 0.03 -8.20
N ALA A 49 -10.38 -0.51 -9.20
CA ALA A 49 -11.18 -1.73 -9.08
C ALA A 49 -10.34 -3.01 -8.93
N ASP A 50 -9.08 -2.97 -9.35
CA ASP A 50 -8.17 -4.10 -9.26
C ASP A 50 -7.41 -4.13 -7.92
N LEU A 51 -7.64 -3.13 -7.07
CA LEU A 51 -6.97 -2.95 -5.79
C LEU A 51 -7.86 -3.42 -4.64
N HIS A 52 -7.21 -3.91 -3.59
CA HIS A 52 -7.84 -4.17 -2.32
C HIS A 52 -8.54 -2.90 -1.80
N THR A 53 -9.72 -3.02 -1.20
CA THR A 53 -10.50 -1.88 -0.67
C THR A 53 -9.74 -1.05 0.38
N ALA A 54 -8.83 -1.71 1.10
CA ALA A 54 -7.91 -1.08 2.06
C ALA A 54 -6.79 -0.24 1.41
N ALA A 55 -6.54 -0.39 0.11
CA ALA A 55 -5.43 0.25 -0.58
C ALA A 55 -5.82 1.65 -1.06
N ARG A 56 -5.08 2.66 -0.59
CA ARG A 56 -5.21 4.04 -1.07
C ARG A 56 -4.11 4.35 -2.09
N VAL A 57 -4.50 4.85 -3.25
CA VAL A 57 -3.53 5.37 -4.22
C VAL A 57 -3.01 6.74 -3.74
N VAL A 58 -1.69 6.89 -3.70
CA VAL A 58 -1.02 8.15 -3.32
C VAL A 58 -0.11 8.64 -4.44
N PRO A 59 0.02 9.96 -4.66
CA PRO A 59 0.81 10.51 -5.77
C PRO A 59 2.28 10.11 -5.71
N ALA A 60 2.88 10.11 -4.51
CA ALA A 60 4.26 9.71 -4.30
C ALA A 60 4.37 8.90 -3.00
N ALA A 61 4.47 7.57 -3.16
CA ALA A 61 4.69 6.62 -2.07
C ALA A 61 5.93 6.97 -1.22
N VAL A 62 7.01 7.37 -1.88
CA VAL A 62 8.27 7.79 -1.24
C VAL A 62 8.11 9.08 -0.43
N LEU A 63 7.31 10.04 -0.90
CA LEU A 63 7.03 11.27 -0.16
C LEU A 63 6.24 10.98 1.12
N ARG A 64 5.24 10.08 1.03
CA ARG A 64 4.47 9.61 2.19
C ARG A 64 5.39 8.96 3.22
N LEU A 65 6.34 8.13 2.78
CA LEU A 65 7.31 7.49 3.66
C LEU A 65 8.22 8.51 4.36
N ALA A 66 8.78 9.45 3.60
CA ALA A 66 9.63 10.52 4.13
C ALA A 66 8.91 11.37 5.19
N GLN A 67 7.65 11.75 4.94
CA GLN A 67 6.82 12.48 5.91
C GLN A 67 6.61 11.70 7.21
N ARG A 68 6.44 10.37 7.13
CA ARG A 68 6.27 9.52 8.31
C ARG A 68 7.56 9.34 9.09
N GLN A 69 8.70 9.22 8.41
CA GLN A 69 10.02 9.17 9.04
C GLN A 69 10.34 10.47 9.77
N TRP A 70 10.07 11.63 9.14
CA TRP A 70 10.23 12.93 9.78
C TRP A 70 9.32 13.12 11.00
N ALA A 71 8.16 12.47 11.03
CA ALA A 71 7.28 12.43 12.20
C ALA A 71 7.74 11.44 13.29
N GLY A 72 8.97 10.90 13.19
CA GLY A 72 9.57 10.02 14.19
C GLY A 72 9.16 8.55 14.11
N ARG A 73 8.53 8.11 13.01
CA ARG A 73 8.22 6.68 12.82
C ARG A 73 9.42 5.93 12.25
N ALA A 74 9.67 4.75 12.80
CA ALA A 74 10.63 3.80 12.24
C ALA A 74 10.18 3.33 10.84
N ASN A 75 11.15 3.17 9.94
CA ASN A 75 10.94 2.59 8.62
C ASN A 75 11.56 1.19 8.58
N LEU A 76 10.81 0.23 8.08
CA LEU A 76 11.25 -1.14 7.84
C LEU A 76 11.10 -1.41 6.34
N CYS A 77 12.21 -1.76 5.69
CA CYS A 77 12.24 -2.16 4.27
C CYS A 77 12.76 -3.59 4.20
N PRO A 78 11.88 -4.59 4.40
CA PRO A 78 12.23 -6.00 4.26
C PRO A 78 12.49 -6.41 2.81
#